data_AF-A0A8K0M745-F1
#
_entry.id   AF-A0A8K0M745-F1
#
_cell.length_a   1.000
_cell.length_b   1.000
_cell.length_c   1.000
_cell.angle_alpha   90.00
_cell.angle_beta   90.00
_cell.angle_gamma   90.00
#
_symmetry.space_group_name_H-M   'P 1'
#
loop_
_entity.id
_entity.type
_entity.pdbx_description
1 polymer ?
#
loop_
_entity_poly.entity_id
_entity_poly.type
_entity_poly.pdbx_seq_one_letter_code
_entity_poly.pdbx_strand_id
1 'polypeptide(L)' 'MSSNSSYKPAQDPVIKPRRSHRKSRNGCRVCKSRHMKCDETRPACINCSVTGRHC' A
#
# COMPACT_ATOMS: atom_id res chain seq x y z
N MET A 1 -17.03 -7.03 -47.61
CA MET A 1 -15.62 -7.48 -47.51
C MET A 1 -15.08 -6.96 -46.19
N SER A 2 -14.93 -7.86 -45.21
CA SER A 2 -14.69 -7.53 -43.81
C SER A 2 -13.24 -7.13 -43.57
N SER A 3 -13.00 -5.85 -43.24
CA SER A 3 -11.68 -5.38 -42.85
C SER A 3 -11.52 -5.48 -41.32
N ASN A 4 -11.20 -6.68 -40.84
CA ASN A 4 -10.71 -6.88 -39.47
C ASN A 4 -9.25 -6.44 -39.40
N SER A 5 -8.98 -5.27 -38.84
CA SER A 5 -7.64 -4.90 -38.39
C SER A 5 -7.69 -4.55 -36.91
N SER A 6 -7.57 -5.58 -36.07
CA SER A 6 -7.43 -5.44 -34.62
C SER A 6 -5.98 -5.61 -34.23
N TYR A 7 -5.17 -4.55 -34.39
CA TYR A 7 -3.89 -4.48 -33.72
C TYR A 7 -4.03 -3.65 -32.45
N LYS A 8 -3.93 -4.33 -31.29
CA LYS A 8 -3.99 -3.70 -29.96
C LYS A 8 -2.61 -3.12 -29.62
N PRO A 9 -2.50 -1.81 -29.30
CA PRO A 9 -1.21 -1.21 -28.98
C PRO A 9 -0.71 -1.65 -27.60
N ALA A 10 0.54 -2.10 -27.55
CA ALA A 10 1.27 -2.40 -26.32
C ALA A 10 1.39 -1.14 -25.46
N GLN A 11 1.01 -1.23 -24.18
CA GLN A 11 0.97 -0.10 -23.25
C GLN A 11 2.31 0.02 -22.51
N ASP A 12 2.96 1.19 -22.58
CA ASP A 12 4.14 1.53 -21.78
C ASP A 12 3.83 1.43 -20.27
N PRO A 13 4.79 0.99 -19.42
CA PRO A 13 4.57 0.92 -17.98
C PRO A 13 4.50 2.34 -17.40
N VAL A 14 3.27 2.83 -17.20
CA VAL A 14 3.02 4.07 -16.45
C VAL A 14 3.51 3.88 -15.01
N ILE A 15 4.67 4.47 -14.68
CA ILE A 15 5.19 4.48 -13.32
C ILE A 15 4.23 5.28 -12.44
N LYS A 16 3.39 4.57 -11.68
CA LYS A 16 2.44 5.19 -10.75
C LYS A 16 3.21 5.80 -9.57
N PRO A 17 3.05 7.10 -9.27
CA PRO A 17 3.68 7.69 -8.11
C PRO A 17 3.16 7.02 -6.83
N ARG A 18 4.04 6.85 -5.84
CA ARG A 18 3.67 6.28 -4.54
C ARG A 18 2.63 7.18 -3.90
N ARG A 19 1.42 6.67 -3.69
CA ARG A 19 0.34 7.42 -3.04
C ARG A 19 0.79 7.79 -1.62
N SER A 20 0.71 9.08 -1.29
CA SER A 20 0.85 9.52 0.09
C SER A 20 -0.37 9.03 0.86
N HIS A 21 -0.14 8.25 1.91
CA HIS A 21 -1.19 7.85 2.83
C HIS A 21 -1.17 8.78 4.03
N ARG A 22 -2.36 9.21 4.48
CA ARG A 22 -2.49 9.93 5.74
C ARG A 22 -2.09 9.01 6.88
N LYS A 23 -1.01 9.36 7.58
CA LYS A 23 -0.54 8.60 8.75
C LYS A 23 -1.65 8.60 9.81
N SER A 24 -1.86 7.44 10.43
CA SER A 24 -2.88 7.30 11.46
C SER A 24 -2.46 8.13 12.70
N ARG A 25 -3.42 8.88 13.27
CA ARG A 25 -3.15 9.78 14.40
C ARG A 25 -2.84 8.97 15.66
N ASN A 26 -3.57 7.89 15.87
CA ASN A 26 -3.47 7.00 17.03
C ASN A 26 -2.60 5.76 16.75
N GLY A 27 -1.84 5.79 15.66
CA GLY A 27 -0.93 4.71 15.30
C GLY A 27 0.13 4.46 16.35
N CYS A 28 0.53 3.20 16.46
CA CYS A 28 1.53 2.76 17.41
C CYS A 28 2.91 3.34 17.08
N ARG A 29 3.83 3.35 18.06
CA ARG A 29 5.15 4.00 17.89
C ARG A 29 5.97 3.30 16.82
N VAL A 30 5.87 1.98 16.73
CA VAL A 30 6.59 1.17 15.74
C VAL A 30 6.11 1.43 14.31
N CYS A 31 4.80 1.49 14.07
CA CYS A 31 4.31 1.79 12.72
C CYS A 31 4.65 3.23 12.32
N LYS A 32 4.59 4.17 13.27
CA LYS A 32 4.97 5.56 13.05
C LYS A 32 6.45 5.70 12.70
N SER A 33 7.35 5.04 13.43
CA SER A 33 8.80 5.05 13.15
C SER A 33 9.14 4.38 11.81
N ARG A 34 8.40 3.33 11.45
CA ARG A 34 8.53 2.65 10.15
C ARG A 34 7.88 3.39 8.98
N HIS A 35 7.26 4.55 9.23
CA HIS A 35 6.54 5.33 8.22
C HIS A 35 5.51 4.54 7.43
N MET A 36 4.90 3.53 8.07
CA MET A 36 3.89 2.67 7.47
C MET A 36 2.50 2.94 8.08
N LYS A 37 1.47 2.47 7.39
CA LYS A 37 0.10 2.53 7.92
C LYS A 37 0.01 1.63 9.17
N CYS A 38 -0.50 2.19 10.26
CA CYS A 38 -0.89 1.42 11.43
C CYS A 38 -2.35 1.03 11.29
N ASP A 39 -2.69 -0.22 11.60
CA ASP A 39 -4.08 -0.70 11.58
C ASP A 39 -4.84 -0.37 12.88
N GLU A 40 -4.18 0.27 13.85
CA GLU A 40 -4.73 0.73 15.14
C GLU A 40 -5.45 -0.36 15.97
N THR A 41 -5.27 -1.64 15.62
CA THR A 41 -5.82 -2.77 16.38
C THR A 41 -5.15 -2.88 17.75
N ARG A 42 -5.93 -3.32 18.75
CA ARG A 42 -5.49 -3.54 20.13
C ARG A 42 -5.59 -5.03 20.47
N PRO A 43 -4.72 -5.60 21.34
CA PRO A 43 -3.63 -4.95 22.09
C PRO A 43 -2.39 -4.63 21.25
N ALA A 44 -2.25 -5.23 20.07
CA ALA A 44 -1.16 -4.97 19.14
C ALA A 44 -1.68 -4.74 17.71
N CYS A 45 -0.98 -3.88 16.96
CA CYS A 45 -1.28 -3.62 15.56
C CYS A 45 -1.00 -4.88 14.70
N ILE A 46 -1.76 -5.14 13.64
CA ILE A 46 -1.54 -6.33 12.77
C ILE A 46 -0.09 -6.39 12.29
N ASN A 47 0.46 -5.29 11.80
CA ASN A 47 1.86 -5.22 11.34
C ASN A 47 2.88 -5.50 12.45
N CYS A 48 2.55 -5.15 13.70
CA CYS A 48 3.37 -5.39 14.88
C CYS A 48 3.29 -6.86 15.26
N SER A 49 2.08 -7.42 15.28
CA SER A 49 1.79 -8.81 15.59
C SER A 49 2.47 -9.77 14.61
N VAL A 50 2.34 -9.52 13.30
CA VAL A 50 2.96 -10.33 12.25
C VAL A 50 4.48 -10.28 12.33
N THR A 51 5.03 -9.14 12.74
CA THR A 51 6.49 -8.97 12.83
C THR A 51 7.06 -9.22 14.22
N GLY A 52 6.24 -9.65 15.18
CA GLY A 52 6.67 -9.92 16.57
C GLY A 52 7.22 -8.69 17.30
N ARG A 53 6.80 -7.48 16.92
CA ARG A 53 7.25 -6.23 17.56
C ARG A 53 6.28 -5.78 18.64
N HIS A 54 6.83 -5.18 19.70
CA HIS A 54 6.03 -4.50 20.71
C HIS A 54 5.33 -3.28 20.10
N CYS A 55 4.00 -3.22 20.21
CA CYS A 55 3.17 -2.19 19.61
C CYS A 55 3.41 -0.82 20.30
#